data_AF-A0A931CMG0-F1
#
_entry.id   AF-A0A931CMG0-F1
#
_cell.length_a   1.000
_cell.length_b   1.000
_cell.length_c   1.000
_cell.angle_alpha   90.00
_cell.angle_beta   90.00
_cell.angle_gamma   90.00
#
_symmetry.space_group_name_H-M   'P 1'
#
loop_
_entity.id
_entity.type
_entity.pdbx_description
1 polymer ?
#
loop_
_entity_poly.entity_id
_entity_poly.type
_entity_poly.pdbx_seq_one_letter_code
_entity_poly.pdbx_strand_id
1 'polypeptide(L)' 'MSFLAPISSVTGSGGRRGAAWQIQLRVDFVVNKVMQTHRGQSQDLVKEVIQNQLRIYGVVPNVRQVAQYASAISSLPPNG' A
#
# COMPACT_ATOMS: atom_id res chain seq x y z
N MET A 1 3.47 -18.28 5.96
CA MET A 1 3.38 -17.09 5.10
C MET A 1 2.66 -16.01 5.88
N SER A 2 3.40 -15.03 6.41
CA SER A 2 2.83 -13.97 7.26
C SER A 2 2.49 -12.77 6.39
N PHE A 3 1.18 -12.49 6.25
CA PHE A 3 0.70 -11.25 5.65
C PHE A 3 0.84 -10.12 6.69
N LEU A 4 1.27 -8.93 6.26
CA LEU A 4 1.18 -7.74 7.10
C LEU A 4 -0.30 -7.47 7.39
N ALA A 5 -0.71 -7.69 8.64
CA ALA A 5 -2.11 -7.51 9.03
C ALA A 5 -2.51 -6.03 8.89
N PRO A 6 -3.69 -5.73 8.31
CA PRO A 6 -4.19 -4.37 8.27
C PRO A 6 -4.52 -3.90 9.69
N ILE A 7 -3.86 -2.84 10.13
CA ILE A 7 -4.18 -2.15 11.40
C ILE A 7 -5.44 -1.33 11.14
N SER A 8 -6.61 -1.95 11.23
CA SER A 8 -7.90 -1.25 11.12
C SER A 8 -8.88 -1.74 12.17
N SER A 9 -8.65 -1.33 13.42
CA SER A 9 -9.71 -1.19 14.41
C SER A 9 -10.47 0.11 14.10
N VAL A 10 -11.42 0.06 13.16
CA VAL A 10 -12.47 1.07 13.04
C VAL A 10 -13.81 0.34 13.00
N THR A 11 -14.49 0.42 14.13
CA THR A 11 -15.89 0.09 14.39
C THR A 11 -16.79 0.65 13.29
N GLY A 12 -17.43 -0.24 12.54
CA GLY A 12 -18.44 0.10 11.54
C GLY A 12 -19.65 -0.80 11.66
N SER A 13 -20.50 -0.50 12.65
CA SER A 13 -21.83 -1.09 12.80
C SER A 13 -22.66 -0.76 11.56
N GLY A 14 -23.06 -1.79 10.79
CA GLY A 14 -24.23 -1.77 9.91
C GLY A 14 -24.27 -0.75 8.76
N GLY A 15 -24.03 -1.23 7.53
CA GLY A 15 -24.66 -0.69 6.32
C GLY A 15 -23.94 0.48 5.65
N ARG A 16 -23.53 0.26 4.40
CA ARG A 16 -22.81 1.18 3.49
C ARG A 16 -21.36 1.38 3.90
N ARG A 17 -20.52 0.50 3.38
CA ARG A 17 -19.11 0.83 3.21
C ARG A 17 -19.10 2.20 2.45
N GLY A 18 -18.67 3.31 3.08
CA GLY A 18 -18.60 4.66 2.47
C GLY A 18 -17.23 5.01 1.88
N ALA A 19 -17.16 5.83 0.82
CA ALA A 19 -15.97 6.15 -0.02
C ALA A 19 -14.55 5.86 0.54
N ALA A 20 -14.26 6.19 1.80
CA ALA A 20 -13.05 5.80 2.53
C ALA A 20 -12.65 4.30 2.41
N TRP A 21 -13.59 3.35 2.46
CA TRP A 21 -13.22 1.91 2.29
C TRP A 21 -12.73 1.61 0.88
N GLN A 22 -13.29 2.27 -0.14
CA GLN A 22 -12.88 2.04 -1.53
C GLN A 22 -11.47 2.55 -1.74
N ILE A 23 -11.14 3.69 -1.11
CA ILE A 23 -9.79 4.24 -1.11
C ILE A 23 -8.84 3.25 -0.43
N GLN A 24 -9.20 2.72 0.73
CA GLN A 24 -8.36 1.74 1.43
C GLN A 24 -8.07 0.50 0.58
N LEU A 25 -9.09 -0.08 -0.07
CA LEU A 25 -8.87 -1.25 -0.94
C LEU A 25 -7.94 -0.96 -2.12
N ARG A 26 -8.01 0.26 -2.70
CA ARG A 26 -7.11 0.66 -3.78
C ARG A 26 -5.68 0.83 -3.27
N VAL A 27 -5.50 1.40 -2.09
CA VAL A 27 -4.19 1.51 -1.44
C VAL A 27 -3.61 0.11 -1.19
N ASP A 28 -4.38 -0.78 -0.56
CA ASP A 28 -3.96 -2.15 -0.26
C ASP A 28 -3.58 -2.91 -1.53
N PHE A 29 -4.38 -2.77 -2.60
CA PHE A 29 -4.10 -3.38 -3.90
C PHE A 29 -2.76 -2.88 -4.46
N VAL A 30 -2.53 -1.57 -4.48
CA VAL A 30 -1.29 -0.99 -5.00
C VAL A 30 -0.09 -1.46 -4.18
N VAL A 31 -0.17 -1.40 -2.85
CA VAL A 31 0.92 -1.81 -1.96
C VAL A 31 1.25 -3.28 -2.15
N ASN A 32 0.25 -4.16 -2.21
CA ASN A 32 0.45 -5.58 -2.45
C ASN A 32 1.07 -5.87 -3.82
N LYS A 33 0.61 -5.17 -4.86
CA LYS A 33 1.17 -5.30 -6.22
C LYS A 33 2.64 -4.86 -6.25
N VAL A 34 2.97 -3.72 -5.64
CA VAL A 34 4.36 -3.23 -5.58
C VAL A 34 5.24 -4.16 -4.74
N MET A 35 4.73 -4.66 -3.60
CA MET A 35 5.43 -5.65 -2.78
C MET A 35 5.81 -6.90 -3.59
N GLN A 36 4.92 -7.38 -4.45
CA GLN A 36 5.17 -8.57 -5.28
C GLN A 36 6.17 -8.32 -6.41
N THR A 37 6.33 -7.08 -6.88
CA THR A 37 7.08 -6.77 -8.10
C THR A 37 8.39 -6.03 -7.84
N HIS A 38 8.50 -5.32 -6.70
CA HIS A 38 9.61 -4.40 -6.38
C HIS A 38 10.22 -4.68 -4.99
N ARG A 39 9.92 -5.81 -4.34
CA ARG A 39 10.57 -6.19 -3.07
C ARG A 39 12.09 -6.27 -3.23
N GLY A 40 12.82 -5.82 -2.21
CA GLY A 40 14.28 -5.79 -2.20
C GLY A 40 14.92 -4.75 -3.13
N GLN A 41 14.12 -3.94 -3.83
CA GLN A 41 14.62 -2.80 -4.59
C GLN A 41 14.81 -1.56 -3.69
N SER A 42 15.45 -0.52 -4.21
CA SER A 42 15.72 0.69 -3.44
C SER A 42 14.44 1.38 -2.96
N GLN A 43 14.47 1.91 -1.74
CA GLN A 43 13.31 2.58 -1.13
C GLN A 43 12.80 3.74 -1.99
N ASP A 44 13.68 4.50 -2.64
CA ASP A 44 13.31 5.63 -3.49
C ASP A 44 12.52 5.19 -4.73
N LEU A 45 12.96 4.10 -5.38
CA LEU A 45 12.25 3.51 -6.52
C LEU A 45 10.87 3.00 -6.09
N VAL A 46 10.82 2.25 -4.98
CA VAL A 46 9.55 1.72 -4.45
C VAL A 46 8.58 2.86 -4.11
N LYS A 47 9.08 3.93 -3.50
CA LYS A 47 8.30 5.14 -3.17
C LYS A 47 7.71 5.78 -4.43
N GLU A 48 8.51 5.99 -5.46
CA GLU A 48 8.07 6.56 -6.74
C GLU A 48 6.97 5.71 -7.38
N VAL A 49 7.17 4.39 -7.43
CA VAL A 49 6.22 3.44 -8.02
C VAL A 49 4.88 3.45 -7.26
N ILE A 50 4.90 3.42 -5.92
CA ILE A 50 3.66 3.49 -5.12
C ILE A 50 2.93 4.79 -5.40
N GLN A 51 3.62 5.94 -5.41
CA GLN A 51 2.98 7.23 -5.67
C GLN A 51 2.32 7.27 -7.04
N ASN A 52 3.00 6.77 -8.06
CA ASN A 52 2.48 6.76 -9.42
C ASN A 52 1.26 5.82 -9.54
N GLN A 53 1.36 4.59 -9.02
CA GLN A 53 0.25 3.63 -9.05
C GLN A 53 -0.97 4.14 -8.27
N LEU A 54 -0.79 4.73 -7.08
CA LEU A 54 -1.92 5.31 -6.33
C LEU A 54 -2.67 6.38 -7.16
N ARG A 55 -1.94 7.27 -7.84
CA ARG A 55 -2.55 8.28 -8.72
C ARG A 55 -3.32 7.66 -9.88
N ILE A 56 -2.79 6.60 -10.51
CA ILE A 56 -3.48 5.84 -11.58
C ILE A 56 -4.82 5.28 -11.08
N TYR A 57 -4.89 4.82 -9.83
CA TYR A 57 -6.12 4.32 -9.23
C TYR A 57 -7.00 5.42 -8.59
N GLY A 58 -6.71 6.69 -8.87
CA GLY A 58 -7.46 7.85 -8.38
C GLY A 58 -7.33 8.09 -6.88
N VAL A 59 -6.24 7.62 -6.27
CA VAL A 59 -5.91 7.84 -4.86
C VAL A 59 -4.84 8.93 -4.75
N VAL A 60 -5.12 9.96 -3.96
CA VAL A 60 -4.13 10.99 -3.63
C VAL A 60 -3.09 10.40 -2.67
N PRO A 61 -1.79 10.36 -3.02
CA PRO A 61 -0.79 9.73 -2.17
C PRO A 61 -0.57 10.49 -0.86
N ASN A 62 -0.62 9.79 0.26
CA ASN A 62 -0.16 10.31 1.55
C ASN A 62 1.35 10.06 1.69
N VAL A 63 2.16 11.12 1.65
CA VAL A 63 3.62 11.04 1.62
C VAL A 63 4.19 10.24 2.80
N ARG A 64 3.61 10.38 4.01
CA ARG A 64 4.07 9.65 5.19
C ARG A 64 3.77 8.15 5.08
N GLN A 65 2.55 7.79 4.69
CA GLN A 65 2.17 6.37 4.51
C GLN A 65 2.97 5.71 3.39
N VAL A 66 3.16 6.40 2.26
CA VAL A 66 3.98 5.91 1.14
C VAL A 66 5.41 5.63 1.60
N ALA A 67 6.02 6.53 2.39
CA ALA A 67 7.37 6.32 2.91
C ALA A 67 7.47 5.09 3.82
N GLN A 68 6.45 4.85 4.65
CA GLN A 68 6.37 3.65 5.49
C GLN A 68 6.26 2.37 4.66
N TYR A 69 5.38 2.34 3.66
CA TYR A 69 5.25 1.18 2.77
C TYR A 69 6.52 0.94 1.97
N ALA A 70 7.15 2.00 1.46
CA ALA A 70 8.38 1.89 0.69
C ALA A 70 9.51 1.30 1.52
N SER A 71 9.70 1.78 2.75
CA SER A 71 10.70 1.25 3.69
C SER A 71 10.45 -0.23 4.00
N ALA A 72 9.19 -0.61 4.25
CA ALA A 72 8.84 -2.01 4.51
C ALA A 72 9.13 -2.90 3.29
N ILE A 73 8.68 -2.51 2.09
CA ILE A 73 8.86 -3.30 0.87
C ILE A 73 10.33 -3.40 0.45
N SER A 74 11.11 -2.32 0.57
CA SER A 74 12.55 -2.35 0.25
C SER A 74 13.34 -3.25 1.18
N SER A 75 12.86 -3.46 2.41
CA SER A 75 13.50 -4.35 3.40
C SER A 75 13.23 -5.84 3.17
N LEU A 76 12.27 -6.17 2.30
CA LEU A 76 11.96 -7.55 1.97
C LEU A 76 13.06 -8.18 1.09
N PRO A 77 13.25 -9.51 1.15
CA PRO A 77 14.17 -10.20 0.24
C PRO A 77 13.81 -9.93 -1.22
N PRO A 78 14.78 -9.85 -2.15
CA PRO A 78 14.48 -9.76 -3.57
C PRO A 78 13.62 -10.93 -4.04
N ASN A 79 12.86 -10.75 -5.12
CA ASN A 79 12.39 -11.91 -5.87
C ASN A 79 13.62 -12.63 -6.41
N GLY A 80 13.78 -13.90 -6.02
CA GLY A 80 14.93 -14.73 -6.40
C GLY A 80 14.95 -15.02 -7.90
#